data_AF-A0A838LPP3-F1
#
_entry.id   AF-A0A838LPP3-F1
#
_cell.length_a   1.000
_cell.length_b   1.000
_cell.length_c   1.000
_cell.angle_alpha   90.00
_cell.angle_beta   90.00
_cell.angle_gamma   90.00
#
_symmetry.space_group_name_H-M   'P 1'
#
loop_
_entity.id
_entity.type
_entity.pdbx_description
1 polymer ?
#
loop_
_entity_poly.entity_id
_entity_poly.type
_entity_poly.pdbx_seq_one_letter_code
_entity_poly.pdbx_strand_id
1 'polypeptide(L)' 'MFDHTCTACEKRQLIFPSQVTDMANTDHGIKVSFTCWCGAEQSVLTGKRAVSASKVTLAA' A
#
# COMPACT_ATOMS: atom_id res chain seq x y z
N MET A 1 4.78 -3.04 -10.19
CA MET A 1 3.39 -2.66 -10.44
C MET A 1 2.52 -3.47 -9.50
N PHE A 2 1.50 -2.87 -8.88
CA PHE A 2 0.62 -3.55 -7.91
C PHE A 2 -0.80 -3.02 -8.00
N ASP A 3 -1.78 -3.83 -7.61
CA ASP A 3 -3.16 -3.41 -7.48
C ASP A 3 -3.42 -2.68 -6.16
N HIS A 4 -4.22 -1.63 -6.20
CA HIS A 4 -4.59 -0.85 -5.03
C HIS A 4 -6.04 -0.40 -5.14
N THR A 5 -6.80 -0.52 -4.06
CA THR A 5 -8.13 0.08 -3.94
C THR A 5 -7.95 1.46 -3.33
N CYS A 6 -8.11 2.51 -4.15
CA CYS A 6 -7.93 3.87 -3.72
C CYS A 6 -9.03 4.26 -2.73
N THR A 7 -8.67 4.73 -1.53
CA THR A 7 -9.66 5.12 -0.51
C THR A 7 -10.41 6.42 -0.86
N ALA A 8 -9.89 7.21 -1.82
CA ALA A 8 -10.51 8.48 -2.22
C ALA A 8 -11.56 8.34 -3.32
N CYS A 9 -11.36 7.42 -4.27
CA CYS A 9 -12.29 7.22 -5.39
C CYS A 9 -12.91 5.83 -5.44
N GLU A 10 -12.57 4.96 -4.48
CA GLU A 10 -13.13 3.61 -4.28
C GLU A 10 -12.94 2.67 -5.48
N LYS A 11 -12.06 3.02 -6.42
CA LYS A 11 -11.73 2.18 -7.58
C LYS A 11 -10.52 1.31 -7.28
N ARG A 12 -10.59 0.05 -7.72
CA ARG A 12 -9.41 -0.81 -7.83
C ARG A 12 -8.62 -0.43 -9.08
N GLN A 13 -7.38 -0.04 -8.88
CA GLN A 13 -6.50 0.50 -9.91
C GLN A 13 -5.15 -0.19 -9.87
N LEU A 14 -4.44 -0.12 -11.00
CA LEU A 14 -3.08 -0.60 -11.12
C LEU A 14 -2.12 0.57 -10.94
N ILE A 15 -1.23 0.48 -9.95
CA ILE A 15 -0.24 1.50 -9.63
C ILE A 15 1.09 1.16 -10.32
N PHE A 16 1.49 2.03 -11.23
CA PHE A 16 2.71 1.91 -12.02
C PHE A 16 3.93 2.54 -11.30
N PRO A 17 5.16 2.17 -11.67
CA PRO A 17 6.37 2.76 -11.08
C PRO A 17 6.43 4.29 -11.17
N SER A 18 5.91 4.87 -12.26
CA SER A 18 5.86 6.33 -12.45
C SER A 18 4.94 7.06 -11.47
N GLN A 19 4.05 6.34 -10.78
CA GLN A 19 3.15 6.90 -9.77
C GLN A 19 3.75 6.82 -8.35
N VAL A 20 4.86 6.09 -8.15
CA VAL A 20 5.53 5.98 -6.86
C VAL A 20 6.32 7.25 -6.61
N THR A 21 6.06 7.90 -5.47
CA THR A 21 6.67 9.17 -5.10
C THR A 21 7.76 9.01 -4.04
N ASP A 22 7.65 7.99 -3.18
CA ASP A 22 8.66 7.70 -2.15
C ASP A 22 8.63 6.22 -1.75
N MET A 23 9.76 5.73 -1.25
CA MET A 23 9.88 4.39 -0.69
C MET A 23 10.86 4.39 0.48
N ALA A 24 10.36 4.07 1.68
CA ALA A 24 11.14 4.08 2.91
C ALA A 24 11.10 2.72 3.61
N ASN A 25 12.25 2.26 4.09
CA ASN A 25 12.32 1.14 5.03
C ASN A 25 11.91 1.63 6.42
N THR A 26 11.06 0.86 7.08
CA THR A 26 10.62 1.07 8.46
C THR A 26 10.80 -0.22 9.25
N ASP A 27 10.72 -0.14 10.59
CA ASP A 27 10.75 -1.33 11.44
C ASP A 27 9.59 -2.30 11.16
N HIS A 28 8.49 -1.79 10.59
CA HIS A 28 7.28 -2.54 10.28
C HIS A 28 7.20 -3.04 8.84
N GLY A 29 8.17 -2.71 7.97
CA GLY A 29 8.13 -3.05 6.56
C GLY A 29 8.56 -1.91 5.66
N ILE A 30 8.27 -2.01 4.37
CA ILE A 30 8.58 -0.99 3.37
C ILE A 30 7.32 -0.14 3.18
N LYS A 31 7.38 1.15 3.51
CA LYS A 31 6.32 2.09 3.19
C LYS A 31 6.54 2.58 1.77
N VAL A 32 5.55 2.37 0.90
CA VAL A 32 5.54 2.89 -0.47
C VAL A 32 4.49 3.99 -0.53
N SER A 33 4.90 5.20 -0.88
CA SER A 33 4.01 6.34 -1.11
C SER A 33 3.82 6.54 -2.61
N PHE A 34 2.59 6.81 -3.03
CA PHE A 34 2.25 6.90 -4.45
C PHE A 34 1.01 7.76 -4.69
N THR A 35 0.85 8.23 -5.93
CA THR A 35 -0.31 9.00 -6.37
C THR A 35 -1.26 8.10 -7.17
N CYS A 36 -2.49 7.94 -6.71
CA CYS A 36 -3.53 7.23 -7.45
C CYS A 36 -3.90 7.97 -8.73
N TRP A 37 -4.58 7.30 -9.67
CA TRP A 37 -4.99 7.92 -10.94
C TRP A 37 -5.96 9.09 -10.77
N CYS A 38 -6.69 9.14 -9.64
CA CYS A 38 -7.55 10.27 -9.28
C CYS A 38 -6.77 11.48 -8.71
N GLY A 39 -5.45 11.40 -8.57
CA GLY A 39 -4.60 12.44 -7.99
C GLY A 39 -4.42 12.33 -6.46
N ALA A 40 -5.15 11.45 -5.78
CA ALA A 40 -5.00 11.27 -4.33
C ALA A 40 -3.67 10.59 -3.98
N GLU A 41 -2.95 11.16 -3.03
CA GLU A 41 -1.78 10.52 -2.41
C GLU A 41 -2.23 9.41 -1.47
N GLN A 42 -1.59 8.25 -1.58
CA GLN A 42 -1.85 7.09 -0.74
C GLN A 42 -0.52 6.43 -0.36
N SER A 43 -0.57 5.55 0.63
CA SER A 43 0.58 4.71 0.95
C SER A 43 0.16 3.31 1.32
N VAL A 44 1.06 2.36 1.10
CA VAL A 44 0.90 0.96 1.52
C VAL A 44 2.15 0.51 2.27
N LEU A 45 1.95 -0.28 3.32
CA LEU A 45 3.04 -0.99 3.98
C LEU A 45 3.17 -2.38 3.38
N THR A 46 4.35 -2.71 2.88
CA THR A 46 4.65 -3.99 2.21
C THR A 46 5.93 -4.63 2.78
N GLY A 47 6.33 -5.76 2.20
CA GLY A 47 7.50 -6.53 2.61
C GLY A 47 7.22 -7.50 3.76
N LYS A 48 8.21 -8.35 4.06
CA LYS A 48 8.07 -9.50 4.98
C LYS A 48 7.60 -9.10 6.38
N ARG A 49 7.98 -7.91 6.86
CA ARG A 49 7.63 -7.41 8.19
C ARG A 49 6.20 -6.87 8.27
N ALA A 50 5.58 -6.48 7.15
CA ALA A 50 4.22 -5.92 7.12
C ALA A 50 3.15 -6.97 7.47
N VAL A 51 3.37 -8.23 7.08
CA VAL A 51 2.41 -9.33 7.29
C VAL A 51 2.38 -9.80 8.75
N SER A 52 3.48 -9.66 9.48
CA SER A 52 3.57 -10.07 10.90
C SER A 52 2.60 -9.32 11.82
N ALA A 53 2.08 -8.17 11.41
CA ALA A 53 1.08 -7.41 12.16
C ALA A 53 -0.37 -7.96 12.00
N SER A 54 -0.65 -8.76 10.96
CA SER A 54 -1.95 -9.40 10.75
C SER A 54 -1.93 -10.87 11.17
N LYS A 55 -1.75 -11.13 12.47
CA LYS A 55 -2.33 -12.35 13.06
C LYS A 55 -3.82 -12.10 13.22
N VAL A 56 -4.60 -12.44 12.18
CA VAL A 56 -6.05 -12.53 12.28
C VAL A 56 -6.35 -13.58 13.35
N THR A 57 -6.83 -13.15 14.52
CA THR A 57 -7.41 -14.05 15.52
C THR A 57 -8.75 -14.52 14.97
N LEU A 58 -8.75 -15.69 14.32
CA LEU A 58 -9.98 -16.39 13.98
C LEU A 58 -10.49 -17.05 15.28
N ALA A 59 -11.56 -16.52 15.87
CA ALA A 59 -12.24 -17.17 16.98
C ALA A 59 -12.99 -18.42 16.45
N ALA A 60 -12.83 -19.54 17.16
CA ALA A 60 -13.50 -20.81 16.91
C ALA A 60 -14.87 -20.87 17.59
#